data_AF-A0A9N9ILP9-F1
#
_entry.id   AF-A0A9N9ILP9-F1
#
_cell.length_a   1.000
_cell.length_b   1.000
_cell.length_c   1.000
_cell.angle_alpha   90.00
_cell.angle_beta   90.00
_cell.angle_gamma   90.00
#
_symmetry.space_group_name_H-M   'P 1'
#
loop_
_entity.id
_entity.type
_entity.pdbx_description
1 polymer ?
#
loop_
_entity_poly.entity_id
_entity_poly.type
_entity_poly.pdbx_seq_one_letter_code
_entity_poly.pdbx_strand_id
1 'polypeptide(L)'
;KVGRRRILLYTIVGTAVGLAILGVGFVFVTGFTTKQNTCFDYGGNCGACIIDDRCGFSMASDSCVFKNQSNLKSLYSSCPSMNTGGSWFTLISLVIFVTSYALGLGHVPWTVQSELFSLSVRGRAVGLATGVAVSFLPLTEAITISGTFWIYAIFMVVGWIFVYTAVPETTGKSLEEIQELFLR
;
A
#
# COMPACT_ATOMS: atom_id res chain seq x y z
N LYS A 1 3.22 -17.94 26.05
CA LYS A 1 2.73 -18.18 24.66
C LYS A 1 1.92 -16.96 24.24
N VAL A 2 2.36 -16.22 23.21
CA VAL A 2 1.61 -15.03 22.74
C VAL A 2 0.42 -15.52 21.90
N GLY A 3 -0.79 -15.04 22.19
CA GLY A 3 -2.01 -15.40 21.46
C GLY A 3 -2.00 -14.89 20.02
N ARG A 4 -2.53 -15.67 19.07
CA ARG A 4 -2.53 -15.37 17.63
C ARG A 4 -3.25 -14.05 17.31
N ARG A 5 -4.30 -13.71 18.06
CA ARG A 5 -5.01 -12.42 17.96
C ARG A 5 -4.09 -11.23 18.25
N ARG A 6 -3.21 -11.35 19.25
CA ARG A 6 -2.26 -10.29 19.62
C ARG A 6 -1.22 -10.09 18.51
N ILE A 7 -0.72 -11.18 17.93
CA ILE A 7 0.22 -11.14 16.80
C ILE A 7 -0.41 -10.44 15.58
N LEU A 8 -1.67 -10.78 15.27
CA LEU A 8 -2.40 -10.16 14.16
C LEU A 8 -2.69 -8.66 14.42
N LEU A 9 -3.06 -8.28 15.65
CA LEU A 9 -3.25 -6.87 16.00
C LEU A 9 -1.96 -6.04 15.91
N TYR A 10 -0.83 -6.57 16.43
CA TYR A 10 0.46 -5.86 16.35
C TYR A 10 0.95 -5.70 14.91
N THR A 11 0.75 -6.72 14.08
CA THR A 11 1.17 -6.65 12.68
C THR A 11 0.31 -5.70 11.85
N ILE A 12 -1.02 -5.68 12.07
CA ILE A 12 -1.90 -4.70 11.40
C ILE A 12 -1.51 -3.26 11.76
N VAL A 13 -1.21 -2.98 13.05
CA VAL A 13 -0.73 -1.66 13.47
C VAL A 13 0.60 -1.33 12.80
N GLY A 14 1.54 -2.28 12.79
CA GLY A 14 2.84 -2.11 12.13
C GLY A 14 2.70 -1.80 10.64
N THR A 15 1.81 -2.50 9.93
CA THR A 15 1.58 -2.26 8.51
C THR A 15 0.83 -0.95 8.26
N ALA A 16 -0.12 -0.56 9.12
CA ALA A 16 -0.82 0.73 9.03
C ALA A 16 0.16 1.91 9.21
N VAL A 17 1.03 1.82 10.21
CA VAL A 17 2.08 2.82 10.45
C VAL A 17 3.08 2.84 9.29
N GLY A 18 3.49 1.68 8.78
CA GLY A 18 4.36 1.56 7.61
C GLY A 18 3.77 2.24 6.36
N LEU A 19 2.47 2.04 6.09
CA LEU A 19 1.76 2.70 4.99
C LEU A 19 1.66 4.21 5.18
N ALA A 20 1.41 4.69 6.40
CA ALA A 20 1.36 6.12 6.68
C ALA A 20 2.74 6.78 6.47
N ILE A 21 3.82 6.17 6.95
CA ILE A 21 5.20 6.65 6.75
C ILE A 21 5.55 6.65 5.26
N LEU A 22 5.19 5.58 4.54
CA LEU A 22 5.39 5.48 3.09
C LEU A 22 4.61 6.57 2.36
N GLY A 23 3.35 6.81 2.73
CA GLY A 23 2.51 7.87 2.17
C GLY A 23 3.13 9.25 2.36
N VAL A 24 3.63 9.56 3.56
CA VAL A 24 4.38 10.79 3.84
C VAL A 24 5.63 10.89 2.96
N GLY A 25 6.38 9.79 2.84
CA GLY A 25 7.55 9.71 1.99
C GLY A 25 7.25 10.03 0.51
N PHE A 26 6.18 9.45 -0.03
CA PHE A 26 5.75 9.72 -1.40
C PHE A 26 5.24 11.14 -1.60
N VAL A 27 4.58 11.77 -0.60
CA VAL A 27 4.22 13.20 -0.66
C VAL A 27 5.46 14.07 -0.86
N PHE A 28 6.59 13.76 -0.20
CA PHE A 28 7.84 14.51 -0.40
C PHE A 28 8.51 14.27 -1.75
N VAL A 29 8.25 13.12 -2.40
CA VAL A 29 8.89 12.75 -3.68
C VAL A 29 8.06 13.19 -4.88
N THR A 30 6.75 12.97 -4.85
CA THR A 30 5.84 13.18 -6.00
C THR A 30 4.86 14.33 -5.79
N GLY A 31 4.74 14.84 -4.56
CA GLY A 31 3.64 15.71 -4.16
C GLY A 31 2.28 15.04 -4.29
N PHE A 32 1.25 15.85 -4.44
CA PHE A 32 -0.13 15.44 -4.73
C PHE A 32 -0.45 15.54 -6.22
N THR A 33 0.50 15.15 -7.08
CA THR A 33 0.34 15.23 -8.53
C THR A 33 -0.37 13.99 -9.05
N THR A 34 -1.55 14.15 -9.64
CA THR A 34 -2.26 13.07 -10.35
C THR A 34 -1.59 12.77 -11.68
N LYS A 35 -1.87 11.58 -12.23
CA LYS A 35 -1.50 11.25 -13.61
C LYS A 35 -2.10 12.30 -14.55
N GLN A 36 -1.27 12.88 -15.39
CA GLN A 36 -1.67 13.91 -16.34
C GLN A 36 -1.83 13.33 -17.75
N ASN A 37 -2.61 14.03 -18.57
CA ASN A 37 -2.80 13.63 -19.97
C ASN A 37 -1.57 13.98 -20.83
N THR A 38 -0.86 15.06 -20.49
CA THR A 38 0.38 15.46 -21.17
C THR A 38 1.55 15.50 -20.20
N CYS A 39 2.77 15.27 -20.72
CA CYS A 39 3.97 15.30 -19.88
C CYS A 39 4.28 16.71 -19.35
N PHE A 40 3.93 17.76 -20.08
CA PHE A 40 4.25 19.15 -19.70
C PHE A 40 3.49 19.61 -18.46
N ASP A 41 2.31 19.03 -18.20
CA ASP A 41 1.47 19.34 -17.03
C ASP A 41 2.11 18.90 -15.71
N TYR A 42 3.08 17.98 -15.73
CA TYR A 42 3.87 17.65 -14.54
C TYR A 42 4.83 18.78 -14.14
N GLY A 43 5.10 19.75 -15.03
CA GLY A 43 5.98 20.89 -14.76
C GLY A 43 7.37 20.46 -14.28
N GLY A 44 7.83 21.11 -13.20
CA GLY A 44 9.08 20.80 -12.51
C GLY A 44 9.01 19.61 -11.53
N ASN A 45 7.85 18.95 -11.39
CA ASN A 45 7.70 17.79 -10.49
C ASN A 45 8.31 16.54 -11.12
N CYS A 46 9.64 16.45 -11.07
CA CYS A 46 10.38 15.32 -11.63
C CYS A 46 9.90 13.95 -11.10
N GLY A 47 9.59 13.86 -9.79
CA GLY A 47 9.13 12.61 -9.18
C GLY A 47 7.79 12.12 -9.70
N ALA A 48 6.88 13.02 -10.08
CA ALA A 48 5.61 12.65 -10.73
C ALA A 48 5.80 12.34 -12.21
N CYS A 49 6.66 13.10 -12.89
CA CYS A 49 6.99 12.92 -14.31
C CYS A 49 7.54 11.53 -14.62
N ILE A 50 8.51 11.05 -13.82
CA ILE A 50 9.22 9.80 -14.07
C ILE A 50 8.37 8.54 -13.83
N ILE A 51 7.26 8.68 -13.10
CA ILE A 51 6.32 7.59 -12.85
C ILE A 51 5.51 7.28 -14.11
N ASP A 52 5.33 8.24 -15.01
CA ASP A 52 4.68 8.01 -16.30
C ASP A 52 5.70 7.45 -17.30
N ASP A 53 5.47 6.21 -17.76
CA ASP A 53 6.36 5.53 -18.71
C ASP A 53 6.57 6.30 -20.02
N ARG A 54 5.62 7.16 -20.40
CA ARG A 54 5.66 7.97 -21.63
C ARG A 54 6.58 9.19 -21.51
N CYS A 55 6.86 9.62 -20.28
CA CYS A 55 7.49 10.89 -19.98
C CYS A 55 8.91 10.71 -19.43
N GLY A 56 9.73 11.75 -19.55
CA GLY A 56 11.01 11.85 -18.85
C GLY A 56 11.37 13.29 -18.55
N PHE A 57 12.23 13.48 -17.55
CA PHE A 57 12.52 14.80 -17.02
C PHE A 57 13.77 15.40 -17.67
N SER A 58 13.71 16.66 -18.08
CA SER A 58 14.86 17.40 -18.61
C SER A 58 15.33 18.47 -17.63
N MET A 59 16.59 18.36 -17.20
CA MET A 59 17.22 19.36 -16.33
C MET A 59 17.49 20.70 -17.03
N ALA A 60 17.63 20.69 -18.35
CA ALA A 60 17.97 21.91 -19.09
C ALA A 60 16.81 22.93 -19.09
N SER A 61 15.57 22.43 -19.02
CA SER A 61 14.35 23.25 -19.06
C SER A 61 13.50 23.09 -17.80
N ASP A 62 14.00 22.38 -16.77
CA ASP A 62 13.29 22.06 -15.52
C ASP A 62 11.85 21.56 -15.76
N SER A 63 11.69 20.74 -16.79
CA SER A 63 10.37 20.38 -17.31
C SER A 63 10.29 18.91 -17.71
N CYS A 64 9.12 18.33 -17.55
CA CYS A 64 8.78 17.01 -18.02
C CYS A 64 8.38 17.01 -19.51
N VAL A 65 8.94 16.09 -20.30
CA VAL A 65 8.72 16.01 -21.76
C VAL A 65 8.51 14.56 -22.22
N PHE A 66 7.94 14.37 -23.41
CA PHE A 66 7.72 13.04 -23.99
C PHE A 66 9.03 12.39 -24.44
N LYS A 67 9.23 11.11 -24.10
CA LYS A 67 10.43 10.34 -24.49
C LYS A 67 10.64 10.25 -26.00
N ASN A 68 9.56 10.28 -26.79
CA ASN A 68 9.60 10.13 -28.25
C ASN A 68 10.01 11.41 -29.00
N GLN A 69 10.04 12.57 -28.33
CA GLN A 69 10.18 13.88 -29.00
C GLN A 69 11.53 14.56 -28.73
N SER A 70 12.24 14.15 -27.69
CA SER A 70 13.50 14.77 -27.27
C SER A 70 14.70 13.90 -27.64
N ASN A 71 15.74 14.52 -28.21
CA ASN A 71 17.06 13.94 -28.36
C ASN A 71 17.48 13.28 -27.03
N LEU A 72 17.70 11.95 -27.04
CA LEU A 72 17.97 11.07 -25.89
C LEU A 72 19.11 11.48 -24.95
N LYS A 73 19.85 12.56 -25.24
CA LYS A 73 21.01 13.01 -24.45
C LYS A 73 20.66 13.92 -23.25
N SER A 74 19.45 14.48 -23.17
CA SER A 74 19.06 15.41 -22.08
C SER A 74 17.93 14.89 -21.18
N LEU A 75 17.47 13.67 -21.42
CA LEU A 75 16.48 12.99 -20.60
C LEU A 75 17.16 12.19 -19.51
N TYR A 76 16.82 12.48 -18.25
CA TYR A 76 17.26 11.68 -17.12
C TYR A 76 16.10 10.80 -16.65
N SER A 77 16.39 9.51 -16.47
CA SER A 77 15.52 8.54 -15.79
C SER A 77 15.70 8.57 -14.28
N SER A 78 16.14 9.70 -13.72
CA SER A 78 16.32 9.89 -12.28
C SER A 78 16.30 11.38 -11.97
N CYS A 79 15.69 11.74 -10.84
CA CYS A 79 15.57 13.13 -10.43
C CYS A 79 16.85 13.62 -9.74
N PRO A 80 17.51 14.67 -10.25
CA PRO A 80 18.76 15.20 -9.69
C PRO A 80 18.53 16.08 -8.45
N SER A 81 17.37 16.76 -8.40
CA SER A 81 16.92 17.59 -7.28
C SER A 81 16.01 16.81 -6.33
N MET A 82 16.43 15.62 -5.93
CA MET A 82 15.79 14.94 -4.80
C MET A 82 16.75 15.05 -3.64
N ASN A 83 16.33 15.79 -2.59
CA ASN A 83 17.01 15.78 -1.30
C ASN A 83 17.41 14.34 -1.00
N THR A 84 18.70 14.02 -0.98
CA THR A 84 19.18 12.63 -0.91
C THR A 84 18.58 11.89 0.29
N GLY A 85 18.26 12.64 1.35
CA GLY A 85 17.52 12.15 2.51
C GLY A 85 16.07 11.73 2.24
N GLY A 86 15.32 12.43 1.38
CA GLY A 86 13.93 12.09 1.04
C GLY A 86 13.81 10.77 0.27
N SER A 87 14.68 10.57 -0.72
CA SER A 87 14.74 9.31 -1.49
C SER A 87 15.15 8.12 -0.62
N TRP A 88 16.14 8.31 0.26
CA TRP A 88 16.58 7.24 1.15
C TRP A 88 15.52 6.91 2.20
N PHE A 89 14.82 7.94 2.69
CA PHE A 89 13.70 7.78 3.61
C PHE A 89 12.57 6.97 2.98
N THR A 90 12.16 7.27 1.74
CA THR A 90 11.12 6.49 1.06
C THR A 90 11.53 5.04 0.86
N LEU A 91 12.77 4.79 0.45
CA LEU A 91 13.29 3.43 0.29
C LEU A 91 13.30 2.65 1.61
N ILE A 92 13.82 3.23 2.70
CA ILE A 92 13.82 2.56 4.01
C ILE A 92 12.38 2.28 4.47
N SER A 93 11.47 3.26 4.31
CA SER A 93 10.07 3.09 4.70
C SER A 93 9.37 1.98 3.92
N LEU A 94 9.68 1.84 2.62
CA LEU A 94 9.17 0.77 1.77
C LEU A 94 9.64 -0.59 2.27
N VAL A 95 10.94 -0.74 2.57
CA VAL A 95 11.49 -2.00 3.07
C VAL A 95 10.83 -2.40 4.38
N ILE A 96 10.71 -1.46 5.33
CA ILE A 96 10.06 -1.70 6.63
C ILE A 96 8.60 -2.11 6.43
N PHE A 97 7.86 -1.40 5.56
CA PHE A 97 6.48 -1.74 5.22
C PHE A 97 6.39 -3.16 4.66
N VAL A 98 7.19 -3.52 3.65
CA VAL A 98 7.17 -4.84 3.02
C VAL A 98 7.52 -5.95 4.02
N THR A 99 8.53 -5.74 4.86
CA THR A 99 8.89 -6.72 5.90
C THR A 99 7.75 -6.89 6.91
N SER A 100 7.13 -5.79 7.36
CA SER A 100 5.98 -5.86 8.29
C SER A 100 4.77 -6.56 7.67
N TYR A 101 4.52 -6.32 6.38
CA TYR A 101 3.44 -6.95 5.63
C TYR A 101 3.69 -8.45 5.48
N ALA A 102 4.90 -8.87 5.09
CA ALA A 102 5.26 -10.28 4.94
C ALA A 102 5.12 -11.05 6.27
N LEU A 103 5.52 -10.44 7.39
CA LEU A 103 5.44 -11.02 8.73
C LEU A 103 4.05 -10.98 9.37
N GLY A 104 3.04 -10.42 8.71
CA GLY A 104 1.70 -10.33 9.28
C GLY A 104 0.62 -10.64 8.27
N LEU A 105 0.20 -9.61 7.56
CA LEU A 105 -0.92 -9.69 6.62
C LEU A 105 -0.64 -10.58 5.40
N GLY A 106 0.62 -10.89 5.10
CA GLY A 106 1.01 -11.80 4.05
C GLY A 106 0.67 -13.27 4.33
N HIS A 107 0.62 -13.70 5.60
CA HIS A 107 0.42 -15.11 5.95
C HIS A 107 -0.71 -15.34 6.95
N VAL A 108 -0.88 -14.46 7.95
CA VAL A 108 -1.83 -14.68 9.04
C VAL A 108 -3.29 -14.68 8.55
N PRO A 109 -3.74 -13.79 7.64
CA PRO A 109 -5.11 -13.83 7.11
C PRO A 109 -5.43 -15.14 6.40
N TRP A 110 -4.49 -15.75 5.67
CA TRP A 110 -4.70 -17.02 4.99
C TRP A 110 -4.92 -18.16 5.97
N THR A 111 -4.13 -18.20 7.05
CA THR A 111 -4.29 -19.20 8.11
C THR A 111 -5.58 -18.97 8.90
N VAL A 112 -5.85 -17.73 9.32
CA VAL A 112 -7.05 -17.39 10.09
C VAL A 112 -8.32 -17.60 9.25
N GLN A 113 -8.30 -17.32 7.95
CA GLN A 113 -9.42 -17.61 7.06
C GLN A 113 -9.70 -19.11 6.93
N SER A 114 -8.66 -19.95 6.99
CA SER A 114 -8.83 -21.40 7.02
C SER A 114 -9.43 -21.93 8.32
N GLU A 115 -9.29 -21.17 9.43
CA GLU A 115 -9.79 -21.51 10.76
C GLU A 115 -11.16 -20.90 11.07
N LEU A 116 -11.49 -19.72 10.52
CA LEU A 116 -12.71 -18.97 10.80
C LEU A 116 -13.89 -19.30 9.88
N PHE A 117 -13.63 -19.61 8.60
CA PHE A 117 -14.70 -19.81 7.63
C PHE A 117 -14.94 -21.29 7.35
N SER A 118 -16.19 -21.72 7.52
CA SER A 118 -16.66 -22.98 6.96
C SER A 118 -16.50 -22.97 5.42
N LEU A 119 -16.25 -24.13 4.83
CA LEU A 119 -15.96 -24.29 3.39
C LEU A 119 -16.95 -23.56 2.47
N SER A 120 -18.21 -23.43 2.89
CA SER A 120 -19.29 -22.82 2.10
C SER A 120 -19.22 -21.29 1.97
N VAL A 121 -18.62 -20.58 2.94
CA VAL A 121 -18.62 -19.09 2.95
C VAL A 121 -17.25 -18.51 2.56
N ARG A 122 -16.19 -19.34 2.65
CA ARG A 122 -14.81 -18.94 2.35
C ARG A 122 -14.68 -18.31 0.96
N GLY A 123 -15.28 -18.92 -0.07
CA GLY A 123 -15.20 -18.43 -1.44
C GLY A 123 -15.76 -17.01 -1.63
N ARG A 124 -16.89 -16.69 -0.97
CA ARG A 124 -17.51 -15.35 -1.05
C ARG A 124 -16.70 -14.30 -0.27
N ALA A 125 -16.16 -14.67 0.89
CA ALA A 125 -15.32 -13.79 1.69
C ALA A 125 -13.97 -13.48 0.99
N VAL A 126 -13.31 -14.49 0.41
CA VAL A 126 -12.11 -14.28 -0.43
C VAL A 126 -12.46 -13.37 -1.61
N GLY A 127 -13.57 -13.62 -2.31
CA GLY A 127 -13.97 -12.85 -3.49
C GLY A 127 -14.21 -11.36 -3.22
N LEU A 128 -14.81 -11.02 -2.07
CA LEU A 128 -14.97 -9.61 -1.67
C LEU A 128 -13.62 -8.96 -1.31
N ALA A 129 -12.75 -9.70 -0.60
CA ALA A 129 -11.42 -9.20 -0.25
C ALA A 129 -10.54 -8.96 -1.50
N THR A 130 -10.58 -9.87 -2.47
CA THR A 130 -9.85 -9.70 -3.74
C THR A 130 -10.44 -8.60 -4.61
N GLY A 131 -11.76 -8.38 -4.61
CA GLY A 131 -12.38 -7.25 -5.29
C GLY A 131 -11.87 -5.89 -4.80
N VAL A 132 -11.72 -5.73 -3.48
CA VAL A 132 -11.11 -4.52 -2.90
C VAL A 132 -9.64 -4.39 -3.30
N ALA A 133 -8.87 -5.48 -3.33
CA ALA A 133 -7.47 -5.46 -3.75
C ALA A 133 -7.29 -5.11 -5.24
N VAL A 134 -8.15 -5.62 -6.13
CA VAL A 134 -8.12 -5.30 -7.57
C VAL A 134 -8.49 -3.84 -7.85
N SER A 135 -9.21 -3.19 -6.92
CA SER A 135 -9.55 -1.76 -7.00
C SER A 135 -8.33 -0.83 -6.83
N PHE A 136 -7.14 -1.35 -6.46
CA PHE A 136 -5.92 -0.56 -6.27
C PHE A 136 -5.49 0.20 -7.53
N LEU A 137 -5.39 -0.49 -8.68
CA LEU A 137 -4.90 0.10 -9.94
C LEU A 137 -5.75 1.28 -10.46
N PRO A 138 -7.09 1.19 -10.54
CA PRO A 138 -7.89 2.33 -10.98
C PRO A 138 -7.87 3.49 -9.97
N LEU A 139 -7.64 3.22 -8.69
CA LEU A 139 -7.61 4.26 -7.65
C LEU A 139 -6.31 5.09 -7.68
N THR A 140 -5.17 4.46 -7.99
CA THR A 140 -3.90 5.19 -8.16
C THR A 140 -3.92 6.12 -9.37
N GLU A 141 -4.63 5.75 -10.44
CA GLU A 141 -4.83 6.62 -11.61
C GLU A 141 -5.80 7.78 -11.32
N ALA A 142 -6.80 7.57 -10.44
CA ALA A 142 -7.83 8.56 -10.16
C ALA A 142 -7.42 9.63 -9.13
N ILE A 143 -6.67 9.29 -8.09
CA ILE A 143 -6.49 10.17 -6.91
C ILE A 143 -5.06 10.65 -6.72
N THR A 144 -4.07 9.75 -6.85
CA THR A 144 -2.61 9.91 -6.68
C THR A 144 -2.06 8.66 -5.98
N ILE A 145 -0.79 8.35 -6.20
CA ILE A 145 -0.07 7.29 -5.48
C ILE A 145 -0.03 7.58 -3.97
N SER A 146 0.32 8.81 -3.60
CA SER A 146 0.33 9.28 -2.21
C SER A 146 -1.04 9.15 -1.54
N GLY A 147 -2.11 9.63 -2.20
CA GLY A 147 -3.47 9.52 -1.69
C GLY A 147 -3.94 8.07 -1.52
N THR A 148 -3.51 7.19 -2.43
CA THR A 148 -3.81 5.76 -2.33
C THR A 148 -3.21 5.16 -1.06
N PHE A 149 -1.94 5.43 -0.73
CA PHE A 149 -1.34 4.90 0.51
C PHE A 149 -2.09 5.32 1.78
N TRP A 150 -2.59 6.57 1.85
CA TRP A 150 -3.40 7.04 2.96
C TRP A 150 -4.76 6.33 3.05
N ILE A 151 -5.43 6.10 1.92
CA ILE A 151 -6.68 5.34 1.87
C ILE A 151 -6.46 3.90 2.38
N TYR A 152 -5.37 3.25 1.96
CA TYR A 152 -5.03 1.91 2.44
C TYR A 152 -4.66 1.91 3.93
N ALA A 153 -4.00 2.96 4.45
CA ALA A 153 -3.76 3.10 5.88
C ALA A 153 -5.09 3.20 6.68
N ILE A 154 -6.08 3.93 6.15
CA ILE A 154 -7.43 4.01 6.77
C ILE A 154 -8.11 2.64 6.76
N PHE A 155 -8.07 1.91 5.65
CA PHE A 155 -8.62 0.55 5.58
C PHE A 155 -7.95 -0.39 6.58
N MET A 156 -6.64 -0.26 6.82
CA MET A 156 -5.96 -1.03 7.86
C MET A 156 -6.48 -0.70 9.27
N VAL A 157 -6.74 0.58 9.57
CA VAL A 157 -7.30 0.99 10.86
C VAL A 157 -8.72 0.43 11.04
N VAL A 158 -9.56 0.51 10.01
CA VAL A 158 -10.91 -0.09 10.05
C VAL A 158 -10.83 -1.61 10.24
N GLY A 159 -9.93 -2.28 9.52
CA GLY A 159 -9.68 -3.71 9.67
C GLY A 159 -9.17 -4.07 11.07
N TRP A 160 -8.32 -3.23 11.66
CA TRP A 160 -7.85 -3.40 13.04
C TRP A 160 -9.00 -3.34 14.05
N ILE A 161 -9.87 -2.34 13.91
CA ILE A 161 -11.06 -2.20 14.77
C ILE A 161 -11.94 -3.44 14.62
N PHE A 162 -12.21 -3.88 13.39
CA PHE A 162 -13.00 -5.08 13.13
C PHE A 162 -12.40 -6.34 13.77
N VAL A 163 -11.09 -6.56 13.64
CA VAL A 163 -10.42 -7.69 14.30
C VAL A 163 -10.52 -7.57 15.82
N TYR A 164 -10.33 -6.36 16.35
CA TYR A 164 -10.40 -6.13 17.78
C TYR A 164 -11.80 -6.43 18.33
N THR A 165 -12.88 -6.07 17.63
CA THR A 165 -14.25 -6.24 18.13
C THR A 165 -14.88 -7.58 17.76
N ALA A 166 -14.64 -8.09 16.55
CA ALA A 166 -15.37 -9.21 15.97
C ALA A 166 -14.60 -10.54 15.99
N VAL A 167 -13.28 -10.53 16.19
CA VAL A 167 -12.47 -11.77 16.22
C VAL A 167 -12.20 -12.20 17.66
N PRO A 168 -12.86 -13.26 18.18
CA PRO A 168 -12.55 -13.85 19.46
C PRO A 168 -11.16 -14.49 19.48
N GLU A 169 -10.60 -14.70 20.66
CA GLU A 169 -9.26 -15.27 20.81
C GLU A 169 -9.27 -16.78 20.52
N THR A 170 -8.75 -17.19 19.35
CA THR A 170 -8.75 -18.60 18.88
C THR A 170 -7.60 -19.45 19.43
N THR A 171 -6.79 -18.93 20.38
CA THR A 171 -5.56 -19.61 20.80
C THR A 171 -5.85 -20.69 21.84
N GLY A 172 -5.57 -21.96 21.49
CA GLY A 172 -5.67 -23.09 22.42
C GLY A 172 -7.06 -23.70 22.55
N LYS A 173 -7.98 -23.35 21.63
CA LYS A 173 -9.34 -23.87 21.53
C LYS A 173 -9.42 -24.93 20.42
N SER A 174 -10.24 -25.97 20.60
CA SER A 174 -10.52 -26.91 19.49
C SER A 174 -11.33 -26.23 18.38
N LEU A 175 -11.36 -26.80 17.19
CA LEU A 175 -12.16 -26.27 16.08
C LEU A 175 -13.66 -26.21 16.44
N GLU A 176 -14.16 -27.16 17.24
CA GLU A 176 -15.54 -27.13 17.72
C GLU A 176 -15.82 -25.96 18.67
N GLU A 177 -14.93 -25.69 19.64
CA GLU A 177 -15.11 -24.56 20.58
C GLU A 177 -15.02 -23.20 19.88
N ILE A 178 -14.23 -23.09 18.80
CA ILE A 178 -14.17 -21.88 17.97
C ILE A 178 -15.51 -21.68 17.25
N GLN A 179 -16.14 -22.74 16.74
CA GLN A 179 -17.46 -22.66 16.11
C GLN A 179 -18.55 -22.25 17.10
N GLU A 180 -18.52 -22.74 18.34
CA GLU A 180 -19.48 -22.33 19.38
C GLU A 180 -19.34 -20.85 19.78
N LEU A 181 -18.13 -20.29 19.73
CA LEU A 181 -17.88 -18.87 20.00
C LEU A 181 -18.50 -17.93 18.94
N PHE A 182 -18.72 -18.41 17.71
CA PHE A 182 -19.38 -17.65 16.63
C PHE A 182 -20.88 -17.90 16.53
N LEU A 183 -21.40 -18.95 17.19
CA LEU A 183 -22.83 -19.30 17.22
C LEU A 183 -23.60 -18.67 18.39
N ARG A 184 -22.90 -18.00 19.30
CA ARG A 184 -23.47 -17.28 20.46
C ARG A 184 -23.67 -15.81 20.17
#